data_AF-A0A958G563-F1
#
_entry.id   AF-A0A958G563-F1
#
_cell.length_a   1.000
_cell.length_b   1.000
_cell.length_c   1.000
_cell.angle_alpha   90.00
_cell.angle_beta   90.00
_cell.angle_gamma   90.00
#
_symmetry.space_group_name_H-M   'P 1'
#
loop_
_entity.id
_entity.type
_entity.pdbx_description
1 polymer ?
#
loop_
_entity_poly.entity_id
_entity_poly.type
_entity_poly.pdbx_seq_one_letter_code
_entity_poly.pdbx_strand_id
1 'polypeptide(L)'
;MIETVSYPPGLYMLAIWTGVSASTRKLVRRVHEFRAREPRRFQQIMEEMGEISFAGCHALFSEDISHFLDAVGAYHQVLTKLGQHSSAPIISPEHQALAAIAYDRGAFY
;
A
#
# COMPACT_ATOMS: atom_id res chain seq x y z
N MET A 1 -19.70 -4.32 1.87
CA MET A 1 -20.08 -4.52 3.29
C MET A 1 -18.88 -4.09 4.11
N ILE A 2 -19.08 -3.39 5.24
CA ILE A 2 -17.99 -3.04 6.16
C ILE A 2 -18.06 -4.04 7.31
N GLU A 3 -16.94 -4.67 7.64
CA GLU A 3 -16.82 -5.66 8.71
C GLU A 3 -15.84 -5.17 9.77
N THR A 4 -16.10 -5.51 11.03
CA THR A 4 -15.19 -5.20 12.14
C THR A 4 -14.16 -6.31 12.30
N VAL A 5 -12.92 -5.94 12.60
CA VAL A 5 -11.84 -6.88 12.91
C VAL A 5 -11.17 -6.48 14.21
N SER A 6 -10.78 -7.47 15.02
CA SER A 6 -9.98 -7.24 16.21
C SER A 6 -8.55 -6.89 15.80
N TYR A 7 -7.92 -5.96 16.51
CA TYR A 7 -6.51 -5.67 16.30
C TYR A 7 -5.67 -6.77 16.97
N PRO A 8 -4.85 -7.54 16.22
CA PRO A 8 -4.16 -8.69 16.79
C PRO A 8 -3.16 -8.29 17.89
N PRO A 9 -3.09 -9.05 18.99
CA PRO A 9 -2.06 -8.83 20.01
C PRO A 9 -0.66 -9.07 19.41
N GLY A 10 0.26 -8.13 19.64
CA GLY A 10 1.63 -8.23 19.10
C GLY A 10 1.82 -7.57 17.73
N LEU A 11 0.76 -7.07 17.10
CA LEU A 11 0.88 -6.11 16.01
C LEU A 11 1.11 -4.71 16.61
N TYR A 12 2.10 -3.99 16.11
CA TYR A 12 2.38 -2.62 16.54
C TYR A 12 2.42 -1.70 15.33
N MET A 13 1.79 -0.54 15.44
CA MET A 13 1.73 0.45 14.37
C MET A 13 2.35 1.77 14.84
N LEU A 14 3.25 2.32 14.03
CA LEU A 14 3.82 3.65 14.23
C LEU A 14 3.41 4.56 13.07
N ALA A 15 2.64 5.60 13.36
CA ALA A 15 2.27 6.61 12.37
C ALA A 15 3.36 7.69 12.27
N ILE A 16 3.86 7.94 11.06
CA ILE A 16 4.90 8.93 10.79
C ILE A 16 4.35 9.96 9.79
N TRP A 17 4.49 11.24 10.13
CA TRP A 17 4.22 12.33 9.20
C TRP A 17 5.49 12.68 8.42
N THR A 18 5.41 12.68 7.09
CA THR A 18 6.54 12.99 6.19
C THR A 18 6.94 14.47 6.21
N GLY A 19 6.15 15.35 6.85
CA GLY A 19 6.35 16.80 6.81
C GLY A 19 5.83 17.46 5.52
N VAL A 20 5.30 16.68 4.57
CA VAL A 20 4.85 17.17 3.25
C VAL A 20 3.36 16.91 3.06
N SER A 21 2.62 17.94 2.65
CA SER A 21 1.21 17.79 2.27
C SER A 21 1.08 17.26 0.84
N ALA A 22 0.23 16.26 0.64
CA ALA A 22 -0.11 15.75 -0.68
C ALA A 22 -1.40 16.38 -1.22
N SER A 23 -1.44 16.71 -2.52
CA SER A 23 -2.68 17.10 -3.18
C SER A 23 -3.45 15.86 -3.63
N THR A 24 -4.36 15.36 -2.80
CA THR A 24 -5.16 14.16 -3.08
C THR A 24 -5.86 14.24 -4.44
N ARG A 25 -6.45 15.40 -4.76
CA ARG A 25 -7.12 15.63 -6.04
C ARG A 25 -6.18 15.40 -7.24
N LYS A 26 -4.94 15.89 -7.16
CA LYS A 26 -3.95 15.73 -8.23
C LYS A 26 -3.50 14.29 -8.38
N LEU A 27 -3.28 13.57 -7.28
CA LEU A 27 -2.91 12.15 -7.30
C LEU A 27 -4.02 11.29 -7.89
N VAL A 28 -5.25 11.44 -7.41
CA VAL A 28 -6.42 10.69 -7.90
C VAL A 28 -6.66 10.95 -9.38
N ARG A 29 -6.55 12.21 -9.84
CA ARG A 29 -6.70 12.54 -11.27
C ARG A 29 -5.68 11.81 -12.13
N ARG A 30 -4.41 11.77 -11.72
CA ARG A 30 -3.33 11.07 -12.44
C ARG A 30 -3.57 9.56 -12.55
N VAL A 31 -4.09 8.94 -11.50
CA VAL A 31 -4.48 7.51 -11.53
C VAL A 31 -5.64 7.29 -12.52
N HIS A 32 -6.63 8.18 -12.56
CA HIS A 32 -7.71 8.10 -13.55
C HIS A 32 -7.22 8.31 -15.00
N GLU A 33 -6.32 9.26 -15.22
CA GLU A 33 -5.67 9.48 -16.52
C GLU A 33 -4.90 8.22 -16.96
N PHE A 34 -4.20 7.55 -16.05
CA PHE A 34 -3.54 6.27 -16.31
C PHE A 34 -4.53 5.16 -16.67
N ARG A 35 -5.63 5.02 -15.91
CA ARG A 35 -6.69 4.06 -16.24
C ARG A 35 -7.23 4.26 -17.67
N ALA A 36 -7.41 5.50 -18.10
CA ALA A 36 -7.89 5.80 -19.45
C ALA A 36 -6.84 5.51 -20.53
N ARG A 37 -5.57 5.81 -20.26
CA ARG A 37 -4.46 5.63 -21.21
C ARG A 37 -4.04 4.17 -21.38
N GLU A 38 -3.99 3.41 -20.29
CA GLU A 38 -3.43 2.04 -20.25
C GLU A 38 -4.35 1.09 -19.46
N PRO A 39 -5.59 0.84 -19.92
CA PRO A 39 -6.62 0.16 -19.12
C PRO A 39 -6.25 -1.27 -18.72
N ARG A 40 -5.58 -2.03 -19.60
CA ARG A 40 -5.14 -3.41 -19.30
C ARG A 40 -4.08 -3.45 -18.20
N ARG A 41 -3.10 -2.55 -18.27
CA ARG A 41 -2.03 -2.46 -17.27
C ARG A 41 -2.58 -1.98 -15.92
N PHE A 42 -3.48 -1.01 -15.95
CA PHE A 42 -4.21 -0.58 -14.75
C PHE A 42 -4.96 -1.75 -14.12
N GLN A 43 -5.74 -2.50 -14.91
CA GLN A 43 -6.50 -3.65 -14.42
C GLN A 43 -5.59 -4.69 -13.77
N GLN A 44 -4.47 -5.05 -14.39
CA GLN A 44 -3.50 -5.99 -13.83
C GLN A 44 -2.98 -5.54 -12.46
N ILE A 45 -2.61 -4.26 -12.32
CA ILE A 45 -2.13 -3.71 -11.04
C ILE A 45 -3.25 -3.74 -9.98
N MET A 46 -4.48 -3.38 -10.36
CA MET A 46 -5.61 -3.39 -9.42
C MET A 46 -5.99 -4.82 -8.98
N GLU A 47 -5.90 -5.80 -9.88
CA GLU A 47 -6.10 -7.22 -9.57
C GLU A 47 -5.02 -7.72 -8.60
N GLU A 48 -3.74 -7.44 -8.89
CA GLU A 48 -2.60 -7.78 -8.01
C GLU A 48 -2.77 -7.16 -6.61
N MET A 49 -3.15 -5.87 -6.53
CA MET A 49 -3.47 -5.21 -5.26
C MET A 49 -4.65 -5.86 -4.53
N GLY A 50 -5.68 -6.26 -5.28
CA GLY A 50 -6.88 -6.92 -4.75
C GLY A 50 -6.56 -8.28 -4.13
N GLU A 51 -5.77 -9.10 -4.82
CA GLU A 51 -5.32 -10.42 -4.34
C GLU A 51 -4.50 -10.30 -3.04
N ILE A 52 -3.54 -9.35 -3.00
CA ILE A 52 -2.73 -9.09 -1.81
C ILE A 52 -3.61 -8.60 -0.65
N SER A 53 -4.53 -7.67 -0.90
CA SER A 53 -5.46 -7.20 0.13
C SER A 53 -6.36 -8.31 0.65
N PHE A 54 -6.85 -9.20 -0.21
CA PHE A 54 -7.66 -10.34 0.20
C PHE A 54 -6.88 -11.29 1.12
N ALA A 55 -5.64 -11.63 0.73
CA ALA A 55 -4.75 -12.44 1.56
C ALA A 55 -4.42 -11.76 2.90
N GLY A 56 -4.13 -10.46 2.89
CA GLY A 56 -3.86 -9.66 4.09
C GLY A 56 -5.05 -9.60 5.05
N CYS A 57 -6.27 -9.42 4.53
CA CYS A 57 -7.49 -9.50 5.34
C CYS A 57 -7.63 -10.88 5.99
N HIS A 58 -7.45 -11.97 5.24
CA HIS A 58 -7.52 -13.34 5.78
C HIS A 58 -6.48 -13.59 6.89
N ALA A 59 -5.25 -13.12 6.69
CA ALA A 59 -4.19 -13.21 7.69
C ALA A 59 -4.57 -12.42 8.96
N LEU A 60 -5.10 -11.20 8.79
CA LEU A 60 -5.53 -10.37 9.91
C LEU A 60 -6.68 -11.01 10.71
N PHE A 61 -7.68 -11.58 10.03
CA PHE A 61 -8.80 -12.30 10.67
C PHE A 61 -8.37 -13.58 11.39
N SER A 62 -7.29 -14.21 10.93
CA SER A 62 -6.74 -15.44 11.52
C SER A 62 -5.63 -15.15 12.54
N GLU A 63 -5.40 -13.87 12.88
CA GLU A 63 -4.31 -13.39 13.74
C GLU A 63 -2.90 -13.84 13.29
N ASP A 64 -2.72 -14.11 12.00
CA ASP A 64 -1.44 -14.45 11.40
C ASP A 64 -0.66 -13.18 11.04
N ILE A 65 0.05 -12.65 12.04
CA ILE A 65 0.79 -11.39 11.92
C ILE A 65 1.89 -11.47 10.86
N SER A 66 2.55 -12.62 10.70
CA SER A 66 3.66 -12.75 9.75
C SER A 66 3.16 -12.61 8.31
N HIS A 67 2.11 -13.36 7.94
CA HIS A 67 1.52 -13.25 6.62
C HIS A 67 0.84 -11.90 6.38
N PHE A 68 0.30 -11.27 7.44
CA PHE A 68 -0.23 -9.91 7.33
C PHE A 68 0.88 -8.90 6.98
N LEU A 69 2.04 -8.98 7.64
CA LEU A 69 3.18 -8.11 7.37
C LEU A 69 3.76 -8.34 5.96
N ASP A 70 3.84 -9.60 5.51
CA ASP A 70 4.23 -9.93 4.13
C ASP A 70 3.27 -9.29 3.12
N ALA A 71 1.96 -9.32 3.39
CA ALA A 71 0.96 -8.66 2.55
C ALA A 71 1.13 -7.13 2.54
N VAL A 72 1.45 -6.49 3.69
CA VAL A 72 1.77 -5.06 3.76
C VAL A 72 2.95 -4.72 2.85
N GLY A 73 4.06 -5.47 2.98
CA GLY A 73 5.25 -5.26 2.16
C GLY A 73 4.99 -5.45 0.66
N ALA A 74 4.26 -6.50 0.29
CA ALA A 74 3.86 -6.74 -1.10
C ALA A 74 2.96 -5.61 -1.62
N TYR A 75 1.98 -5.17 -0.84
CA TYR A 75 1.07 -4.09 -1.23
C TYR A 75 1.81 -2.78 -1.46
N HIS A 76 2.78 -2.43 -0.60
CA HIS A 76 3.63 -1.26 -0.77
C HIS A 76 4.42 -1.28 -2.08
N GLN A 77 4.95 -2.45 -2.48
CA GLN A 77 5.64 -2.60 -3.77
C GLN A 77 4.69 -2.37 -4.95
N VAL A 78 3.49 -2.95 -4.92
CA VAL A 78 2.52 -2.80 -6.02
C VAL A 78 1.95 -1.38 -6.08
N LEU A 79 1.73 -0.75 -4.93
CA LEU A 79 1.32 0.66 -4.85
C LEU A 79 2.41 1.59 -5.41
N THR A 80 3.68 1.25 -5.21
CA THR A 80 4.81 1.95 -5.85
C THR A 80 4.75 1.81 -7.38
N LYS A 81 4.48 0.60 -7.91
CA LYS A 81 4.28 0.38 -9.36
C LYS A 81 3.11 1.21 -9.90
N LEU A 82 1.98 1.26 -9.18
CA LEU A 82 0.83 2.10 -9.55
C LEU A 82 1.24 3.57 -9.65
N GLY A 83 1.98 4.06 -8.65
CA GLY A 83 2.46 5.43 -8.64
C GLY A 83 3.37 5.76 -9.81
N GLN A 84 4.31 4.88 -10.14
CA GLN A 84 5.21 5.01 -11.29
C GLN A 84 4.44 5.06 -12.62
N HIS A 85 3.57 4.08 -12.88
CA HIS A 85 2.79 4.01 -14.12
C HIS A 85 1.77 5.16 -14.26
N SER A 86 1.23 5.64 -13.13
CA SER A 86 0.31 6.78 -13.14
C SER A 86 0.99 8.14 -13.11
N SER A 87 2.32 8.20 -12.99
CA SER A 87 3.05 9.45 -12.71
C SER A 87 2.51 10.17 -11.46
N ALA A 88 1.88 9.44 -10.55
CA ALA A 88 1.41 9.92 -9.25
C ALA A 88 2.43 9.44 -8.20
N PRO A 89 3.19 10.34 -7.55
CA PRO A 89 4.14 9.94 -6.50
C PRO A 89 3.37 9.57 -5.22
N ILE A 90 2.60 8.47 -5.28
CA ILE A 90 1.81 7.93 -4.15
C ILE A 90 2.77 7.52 -3.04
N ILE A 91 3.80 6.75 -3.40
CA ILE A 91 4.97 6.53 -2.56
C ILE A 91 6.04 7.55 -2.98
N SER A 92 6.05 8.69 -2.28
CA SER A 92 6.98 9.80 -2.49
C SER A 92 8.41 9.45 -2.06
N PRO A 93 9.42 10.25 -2.41
CA PRO A 93 10.81 10.04 -1.95
C PRO A 93 10.93 9.97 -0.42
N GLU A 94 10.16 10.78 0.30
CA GLU A 94 10.12 10.77 1.77
C GLU A 94 9.56 9.43 2.29
N HIS A 95 8.50 8.91 1.66
CA HIS A 95 7.97 7.59 2.00
C HIS A 95 8.98 6.47 1.68
N GLN A 96 9.72 6.56 0.58
CA GLN A 96 10.77 5.58 0.23
C GLN A 96 11.92 5.58 1.26
N ALA A 97 12.34 6.76 1.72
CA ALA A 97 13.36 6.88 2.75
C ALA A 97 12.89 6.28 4.09
N LEU A 98 11.64 6.53 4.48
CA LEU A 98 11.04 5.92 5.68
C LEU A 98 10.90 4.40 5.54
N ALA A 99 10.47 3.91 4.38
CA ALA A 99 10.38 2.47 4.11
C ALA A 99 11.75 1.79 4.24
N ALA A 100 12.81 2.40 3.71
CA ALA A 100 14.17 1.87 3.83
C ALA A 100 14.60 1.77 5.31
N ILE A 101 14.32 2.79 6.12
CA ILE A 101 14.60 2.76 7.57
C ILE A 101 13.77 1.68 8.26
N ALA A 102 12.49 1.54 7.92
CA ALA A 102 11.61 0.53 8.51
C ALA A 102 12.15 -0.89 8.23
N TYR A 103 12.41 -1.21 6.96
CA TYR A 103 12.91 -2.54 6.57
C TYR A 103 14.28 -2.86 7.17
N ASP A 104 15.21 -1.90 7.26
CA ASP A 104 16.51 -2.06 7.94
C ASP A 104 16.35 -2.47 9.42
N ARG A 105 15.23 -2.11 10.04
CA ARG A 105 14.90 -2.43 11.44
C ARG A 105 13.93 -3.59 11.60
N GLY A 106 13.63 -4.32 10.52
CA GLY A 106 12.69 -5.44 10.53
C GLY A 106 11.22 -5.04 10.65
N ALA A 107 10.90 -3.76 10.43
CA ALA A 107 9.55 -3.26 10.33
C ALA A 107 9.07 -3.25 8.87
N PHE A 108 7.76 -3.23 8.68
CA PHE A 108 7.12 -3.14 7.37
C PHE A 108 6.53 -1.75 7.18
N TYR A 109 6.37 -1.38 5.91
CA TYR A 109 5.94 -0.06 5.46
C TYR A 109 4.90 -0.24 4.34
#